data_AF-A0A7C5XVZ8-F1
#
_entry.id   AF-A0A7C5XVZ8-F1
#
_cell.length_a   1.000
_cell.length_b   1.000
_cell.length_c   1.000
_cell.angle_alpha   90.00
_cell.angle_beta   90.00
_cell.angle_gamma   90.00
#
_symmetry.space_group_name_H-M   'P 1'
#
loop_
_entity.id
_entity.type
_entity.pdbx_description
1 polymer ?
#
loop_
_entity_poly.entity_id
_entity_poly.type
_entity_poly.pdbx_seq_one_letter_code
_entity_poly.pdbx_strand_id
1 'polypeptide(L)'
;MELEFLRPLIKHLPEVDIPKRKVPFKEKLYWTGIILLLFFIMGVIYPYQVSPELLAEKISGFDTMTMIFASSIGSIISVGIGPIVTSSIILQLLSGADMIKIDLHTKEGKALFQGTQKILTVVLAFFEAGALVYFTGMVSGTGLIAFTVFQIALGSILLMFMDEVVSKWGIGSGISLFIAGGVSQTIITGSINPMREAGLFVGAIPSFIQTMMAGSMNFAIIFPLIGTILIFLVTAFCESMRLEIPLSYGGVRGIGGRFPLKFFYVSNIPVILAAALLANIRMWTGLVGVDISNPPADMSMIQNIVFQIGRHITVGE
;
A
#
# COMPACT_ATOMS: atom_id res chain seq x y z
N MET A 1 -12.84 -0.27 25.73
CA MET A 1 -12.33 1.02 26.25
C MET A 1 -12.99 2.13 25.42
N GLU A 2 -13.62 3.13 26.05
CA GLU A 2 -14.25 4.22 25.28
C GLU A 2 -13.16 5.23 24.85
N LEU A 3 -13.01 5.43 23.54
CA LEU A 3 -12.01 6.34 22.95
C LEU A 3 -12.38 7.83 23.13
N GLU A 4 -13.28 8.15 24.05
CA GLU A 4 -13.75 9.53 24.27
C GLU A 4 -12.62 10.49 24.67
N PHE A 5 -11.54 9.97 25.27
CA PHE A 5 -10.34 10.75 25.58
C PHE A 5 -9.64 11.33 24.34
N LEU A 6 -9.83 10.75 23.15
CA LEU A 6 -9.24 11.26 21.91
C LEU A 6 -10.08 12.35 21.23
N ARG A 7 -11.35 12.55 21.62
CA ARG A 7 -12.23 13.61 21.08
C ARG A 7 -11.59 15.02 21.05
N PRO A 8 -10.88 15.50 22.09
CA PRO A 8 -10.24 16.82 22.05
C PRO A 8 -9.11 16.93 21.01
N LEU A 9 -8.36 15.85 20.77
CA LEU A 9 -7.30 15.81 19.75
C LEU A 9 -7.90 15.76 18.34
N ILE A 10 -8.98 15.00 18.16
CA ILE A 10 -9.69 14.87 16.87
C ILE A 10 -10.22 16.23 16.39
N LYS A 11 -10.69 17.10 17.31
CA LYS A 11 -11.21 18.43 16.95
C LYS A 11 -10.16 19.38 16.36
N HIS A 12 -8.88 19.17 16.65
CA HIS A 12 -7.78 20.02 16.16
C HIS A 12 -7.10 19.45 14.91
N LEU A 13 -7.46 18.23 14.49
CA LEU A 13 -6.88 17.64 13.30
C LEU A 13 -7.48 18.29 12.05
N PRO A 14 -6.63 18.69 11.08
CA PRO A 14 -7.14 19.18 9.81
C PRO A 14 -7.88 18.06 9.08
N GLU A 15 -9.02 18.38 8.51
CA GLU A 15 -9.87 17.45 7.76
C GLU A 15 -10.31 18.10 6.44
N VAL A 16 -10.35 17.30 5.37
CA VAL A 16 -10.87 17.76 4.09
C VAL A 16 -12.40 17.88 4.16
N ASP A 17 -12.96 19.04 3.83
CA ASP A 17 -14.42 19.22 3.84
C ASP A 17 -15.13 18.32 2.82
N ILE A 18 -16.27 17.77 3.24
CA ILE A 18 -17.14 16.96 2.37
C ILE A 18 -17.85 17.91 1.39
N PRO A 19 -17.95 17.58 0.08
CA PRO A 19 -18.62 18.43 -0.89
C PRO A 19 -20.09 18.66 -0.53
N LYS A 20 -20.49 19.94 -0.42
CA LYS A 20 -21.88 20.35 -0.12
C LYS A 20 -22.84 20.12 -1.29
N ARG A 21 -22.31 19.93 -2.51
CA ARG A 21 -23.06 19.65 -3.74
C ARG A 21 -22.71 18.26 -4.27
N LYS A 22 -23.60 17.67 -5.08
CA LYS A 22 -23.24 16.47 -5.85
C LYS A 22 -22.15 16.84 -6.85
N VAL A 23 -20.98 16.22 -6.71
CA VAL A 23 -19.83 16.45 -7.58
C VAL A 23 -20.05 15.74 -8.93
N PRO A 24 -20.01 16.45 -10.07
CA PRO A 24 -20.17 15.83 -11.39
C PRO A 24 -18.99 14.91 -11.71
N PHE A 25 -19.23 13.87 -12.53
CA PHE A 25 -18.21 12.85 -12.84
C PHE A 25 -16.90 13.42 -13.39
N LYS A 26 -16.97 14.46 -14.23
CA LYS A 26 -15.78 15.13 -14.78
C LYS A 26 -14.90 15.76 -13.69
N GLU A 27 -15.52 16.37 -12.68
CA GLU A 27 -14.80 16.98 -11.56
C GLU A 27 -14.16 15.90 -10.68
N LYS A 28 -14.87 14.78 -10.45
CA LYS A 28 -14.29 13.62 -9.75
C LYS A 28 -13.05 13.07 -10.46
N LEU A 29 -13.14 12.91 -11.77
CA LEU A 29 -12.03 12.41 -12.59
C LEU A 29 -10.83 13.38 -12.55
N TYR A 30 -11.09 14.69 -12.58
CA TYR A 30 -10.06 15.72 -12.48
C TYR A 30 -9.29 15.64 -11.15
N TRP A 31 -10.01 15.56 -10.02
CA TRP A 31 -9.40 15.40 -8.70
C TRP A 31 -8.58 14.11 -8.59
N THR A 32 -9.15 12.99 -9.03
CA THR A 32 -8.45 11.69 -9.05
C THR A 32 -7.18 11.75 -9.91
N GLY A 33 -7.23 12.38 -11.09
CA GLY A 33 -6.08 12.51 -11.98
C GLY A 33 -4.96 13.40 -11.41
N ILE A 34 -5.31 14.54 -10.79
CA ILE A 34 -4.33 15.42 -10.14
C ILE A 34 -3.63 14.70 -8.99
N ILE A 35 -4.40 14.03 -8.14
CA ILE A 35 -3.84 13.32 -6.99
C ILE A 35 -2.92 12.19 -7.44
N LEU A 36 -3.28 11.45 -8.48
CA LEU A 36 -2.42 10.41 -9.05
C LEU A 36 -1.13 10.99 -9.64
N LEU A 37 -1.20 12.14 -10.30
CA LEU A 37 -0.02 12.82 -10.84
C LEU A 37 0.90 13.31 -9.71
N LEU A 38 0.35 13.90 -8.65
CA LEU A 38 1.12 14.30 -7.47
C LEU A 38 1.80 13.10 -6.79
N PHE A 39 1.10 11.96 -6.70
CA PHE A 39 1.66 10.71 -6.18
C PHE A 39 2.91 10.29 -6.96
N PHE A 40 2.87 10.29 -8.29
CA PHE A 40 4.05 9.95 -9.11
C PHE A 40 5.17 10.98 -8.99
N ILE A 41 4.86 12.28 -8.89
CA ILE A 41 5.89 13.31 -8.66
C ILE A 41 6.60 13.06 -7.32
N MET A 42 5.85 12.77 -6.26
CA MET A 42 6.42 12.47 -4.93
C MET A 42 7.28 11.20 -4.94
N GLY A 43 6.95 10.21 -5.77
CA GLY A 43 7.73 8.99 -5.97
C GLY A 43 9.09 9.18 -6.64
N VAL A 44 9.32 10.31 -7.31
CA VAL A 44 10.58 10.62 -8.00
C VAL A 44 11.48 11.56 -7.18
N ILE A 45 10.92 12.31 -6.23
CA ILE A 45 11.69 13.26 -5.43
C ILE A 45 12.45 12.52 -4.32
N TYR A 46 13.77 12.64 -4.34
CA TYR A 46 14.66 12.10 -3.30
C TYR A 46 14.68 13.04 -2.06
N PRO A 47 14.59 12.50 -0.84
CA PRO A 47 14.81 13.26 0.39
C PRO A 47 16.27 13.77 0.47
N TYR A 48 16.47 14.81 1.26
CA TYR A 48 17.81 15.38 1.45
C TYR A 48 18.76 14.33 2.09
N GLN A 49 19.99 14.24 1.56
CA GLN A 49 21.07 13.32 1.98
C GLN A 49 20.88 11.82 1.71
N VAL A 50 19.89 11.44 0.94
CA VAL A 50 19.79 10.05 0.45
C VAL A 50 20.59 9.94 -0.85
N SER A 51 21.73 9.25 -0.82
CA SER A 51 22.53 9.02 -2.04
C SER A 51 21.94 7.85 -2.85
N PRO A 52 21.69 8.03 -4.17
CA PRO A 52 21.12 6.99 -5.03
C PRO A 52 21.98 5.71 -5.13
N GLU A 53 23.27 5.81 -4.85
CA GLU A 53 24.25 4.72 -4.97
C GLU A 53 24.17 3.71 -3.82
N LEU A 54 23.86 4.14 -2.58
CA LEU A 54 23.67 3.24 -1.42
C LEU A 54 22.32 2.48 -1.47
N LEU A 55 21.40 2.97 -2.29
CA LEU A 55 20.06 2.43 -2.50
C LEU A 55 20.08 1.15 -3.35
N ALA A 56 20.85 1.15 -4.44
CA ALA A 56 20.86 0.05 -5.41
C ALA A 56 21.36 -1.29 -4.81
N GLU A 57 22.26 -1.25 -3.83
CA GLU A 57 22.87 -2.45 -3.24
C GLU A 57 22.05 -3.07 -2.10
N LYS A 58 21.20 -2.27 -1.42
CA LYS A 58 20.46 -2.70 -0.20
C LYS A 58 18.98 -3.04 -0.42
N ILE A 59 18.41 -2.76 -1.60
CA ILE A 59 16.97 -2.97 -1.88
C ILE A 59 16.64 -4.40 -2.33
N SER A 60 17.62 -5.28 -2.58
CA SER A 60 17.44 -6.61 -3.21
C SER A 60 16.61 -7.65 -2.45
N GLY A 61 15.81 -7.25 -1.45
CA GLY A 61 14.82 -8.10 -0.75
C GLY A 61 13.46 -7.42 -0.48
N PHE A 62 13.25 -6.16 -0.89
CA PHE A 62 12.04 -5.39 -0.56
C PHE A 62 11.04 -5.21 -1.71
N ASP A 63 11.23 -5.90 -2.85
CA ASP A 63 10.40 -5.74 -4.04
C ASP A 63 8.91 -5.99 -3.77
N THR A 64 8.62 -7.03 -2.99
CA THR A 64 7.24 -7.38 -2.61
C THR A 64 6.60 -6.33 -1.70
N MET A 65 7.37 -5.71 -0.79
CA MET A 65 6.85 -4.65 0.10
C MET A 65 6.60 -3.36 -0.66
N THR A 66 7.51 -3.01 -1.56
CA THR A 66 7.44 -1.82 -2.43
C THR A 66 6.17 -1.86 -3.28
N MET A 67 5.82 -3.03 -3.80
CA MET A 67 4.61 -3.25 -4.61
C MET A 67 3.31 -3.12 -3.79
N ILE A 68 3.23 -3.73 -2.60
CA ILE A 68 2.00 -3.73 -1.77
C ILE A 68 1.72 -2.34 -1.20
N PHE A 69 2.76 -1.66 -0.70
CA PHE A 69 2.62 -0.36 -0.05
C PHE A 69 2.77 0.83 -0.99
N ALA A 70 2.78 0.58 -2.31
CA ALA A 70 3.00 1.60 -3.35
C ALA A 70 4.15 2.56 -2.95
N SER A 71 5.19 2.00 -2.34
CA SER A 71 6.34 2.74 -1.84
C SER A 71 7.34 2.88 -2.97
N SER A 72 8.19 3.90 -2.91
CA SER A 72 9.39 3.98 -3.72
C SER A 72 10.56 4.25 -2.78
N ILE A 73 11.24 3.18 -2.37
CA ILE A 73 12.36 3.24 -1.42
C ILE A 73 13.41 4.19 -1.98
N GLY A 74 13.73 5.25 -1.23
CA GLY A 74 14.63 6.33 -1.64
C GLY A 74 13.95 7.64 -2.00
N SER A 75 12.62 7.67 -2.11
CA SER A 75 11.83 8.88 -2.37
C SER A 75 11.19 9.46 -1.10
N ILE A 76 10.51 10.60 -1.22
CA ILE A 76 9.67 11.16 -0.14
C ILE A 76 8.59 10.15 0.32
N ILE A 77 8.15 9.25 -0.56
CA ILE A 77 7.20 8.16 -0.25
C ILE A 77 7.89 6.83 0.04
N SER A 78 9.10 6.84 0.61
CA SER A 78 9.85 5.62 0.98
C SER A 78 9.08 4.67 1.90
N VAL A 79 8.20 5.21 2.74
CA VAL A 79 7.31 4.42 3.61
C VAL A 79 5.96 4.12 2.91
N GLY A 80 5.61 4.88 1.87
CA GLY A 80 4.41 4.70 1.06
C GLY A 80 3.12 4.85 1.86
N ILE A 81 2.11 4.05 1.50
CA ILE A 81 0.82 4.00 2.20
C ILE A 81 0.85 3.13 3.48
N GLY A 82 2.00 2.56 3.84
CA GLY A 82 2.18 1.65 4.97
C GLY A 82 1.49 2.11 6.25
N PRO A 83 1.84 3.29 6.83
CA PRO A 83 1.28 3.78 8.09
C PRO A 83 -0.24 3.95 8.06
N ILE A 84 -0.79 4.28 6.88
CA ILE A 84 -2.23 4.50 6.67
C ILE A 84 -2.96 3.15 6.71
N VAL A 85 -2.42 2.16 6.02
CA VAL A 85 -2.99 0.80 5.98
C VAL A 85 -2.81 0.12 7.34
N THR A 86 -1.63 0.22 7.96
CA THR A 86 -1.32 -0.35 9.27
C THR A 86 -2.24 0.19 10.36
N SER A 87 -2.44 1.51 10.41
CA SER A 87 -3.37 2.11 11.37
C SER A 87 -4.80 1.63 11.16
N SER A 88 -5.25 1.52 9.90
CA SER A 88 -6.58 1.02 9.56
C SER A 88 -6.74 -0.45 9.97
N ILE A 89 -5.75 -1.31 9.70
CA ILE A 89 -5.75 -2.72 10.11
C ILE A 89 -5.79 -2.85 11.62
N ILE A 90 -4.95 -2.12 12.36
CA ILE A 90 -4.94 -2.17 13.83
C ILE A 90 -6.32 -1.81 14.37
N LEU A 91 -6.95 -0.74 13.88
CA LEU A 91 -8.27 -0.33 14.35
C LEU A 91 -9.39 -1.30 13.91
N GLN A 92 -9.30 -1.86 12.71
CA GLN A 92 -10.23 -2.89 12.22
C GLN A 92 -10.15 -4.16 13.06
N LEU A 93 -8.94 -4.61 13.43
CA LEU A 93 -8.73 -5.78 14.29
C LEU A 93 -9.21 -5.51 15.72
N LEU A 94 -8.91 -4.34 16.29
CA LEU A 94 -9.35 -3.98 17.64
C LEU A 94 -10.87 -3.80 17.74
N SER A 95 -11.50 -3.27 16.70
CA SER A 95 -12.96 -3.15 16.63
C SER A 95 -13.63 -4.49 16.32
N GLY A 96 -13.01 -5.33 15.49
CA GLY A 96 -13.53 -6.66 15.14
C GLY A 96 -13.39 -7.68 16.26
N ALA A 97 -12.38 -7.54 17.13
CA ALA A 97 -12.19 -8.34 18.34
C ALA A 97 -13.01 -7.82 19.54
N ASP A 98 -13.94 -6.88 19.33
CA ASP A 98 -14.77 -6.23 20.35
C ASP A 98 -13.98 -5.57 21.52
N MET A 99 -12.67 -5.34 21.36
CA MET A 99 -11.84 -4.67 22.36
C MET A 99 -12.15 -3.16 22.44
N ILE A 100 -12.50 -2.57 21.30
CA ILE A 100 -12.93 -1.18 21.18
C ILE A 100 -14.33 -1.16 20.57
N LYS A 101 -15.31 -0.65 21.34
CA LYS A 101 -16.69 -0.50 20.90
C LYS A 101 -16.84 0.81 20.11
N ILE A 102 -16.61 0.77 18.81
CA ILE A 102 -16.94 1.87 17.89
C ILE A 102 -18.12 1.45 17.04
N ASP A 103 -19.24 2.18 17.15
CA ASP A 103 -20.39 1.94 16.28
C ASP A 103 -20.18 2.60 14.90
N LEU A 104 -19.71 1.79 13.94
CA LEU A 104 -19.50 2.19 12.55
C LEU A 104 -20.80 2.43 11.77
N HIS A 105 -21.98 2.16 12.34
CA HIS A 105 -23.26 2.49 11.71
C HIS A 105 -23.66 3.95 11.93
N THR A 106 -23.18 4.56 13.01
CA THR A 106 -23.44 5.98 13.33
C THR A 106 -22.46 6.91 12.61
N LYS A 107 -22.90 8.15 12.32
CA LYS A 107 -22.01 9.17 11.76
C LYS A 107 -20.88 9.52 12.73
N GLU A 108 -21.18 9.57 14.02
CA GLU A 108 -20.22 9.89 15.07
C GLU A 108 -19.14 8.80 15.22
N GLY A 109 -19.52 7.52 15.21
CA GLY A 109 -18.57 6.43 15.28
C GLY A 109 -17.65 6.35 14.05
N LYS A 110 -18.17 6.64 12.84
CA LYS A 110 -17.33 6.77 11.64
C LYS A 110 -16.32 7.91 11.76
N ALA A 111 -16.74 9.06 12.29
CA ALA A 111 -15.85 10.20 12.52
C ALA A 111 -14.78 9.88 13.58
N LEU A 112 -15.16 9.18 14.65
CA LEU A 112 -14.23 8.74 15.70
C LEU A 112 -13.20 7.74 15.16
N PHE A 113 -13.64 6.78 14.33
CA PHE A 113 -12.76 5.83 13.66
C PHE A 113 -11.76 6.55 12.76
N GLN A 114 -12.23 7.45 11.89
CA GLN A 114 -11.36 8.21 10.97
C GLN A 114 -10.40 9.13 11.72
N GLY A 115 -10.87 9.83 12.75
CA GLY A 115 -10.04 10.68 13.59
C GLY A 115 -8.96 9.89 14.32
N THR A 116 -9.30 8.74 14.89
CA THR A 116 -8.34 7.84 15.56
C THR A 116 -7.34 7.27 14.56
N GLN A 117 -7.81 6.84 13.37
CA GLN A 117 -6.95 6.34 12.29
C GLN A 117 -5.91 7.38 11.87
N LYS A 118 -6.33 8.65 11.75
CA LYS A 118 -5.43 9.76 11.41
C LYS A 118 -4.36 9.98 12.46
N ILE A 119 -4.73 10.03 13.75
CA ILE A 119 -3.76 10.16 14.85
C ILE A 119 -2.75 9.01 14.80
N LEU A 120 -3.26 7.78 14.70
CA LEU A 120 -2.42 6.58 14.67
C LEU A 120 -1.50 6.56 13.43
N THR A 121 -2.01 6.98 12.27
CA THR A 121 -1.23 7.12 11.02
C THR A 121 -0.06 8.07 11.20
N VAL A 122 -0.27 9.24 11.82
CA VAL A 122 0.81 10.23 12.04
C VAL A 122 1.89 9.63 12.95
N VAL A 123 1.49 8.99 14.05
CA VAL A 123 2.44 8.35 14.99
C VAL A 123 3.24 7.24 14.28
N LEU A 124 2.56 6.37 13.54
CA LEU A 124 3.19 5.30 12.79
C LEU A 124 4.08 5.82 11.67
N ALA A 125 3.72 6.93 11.01
CA ALA A 125 4.54 7.52 9.95
C ALA A 125 5.92 7.95 10.47
N PHE A 126 5.97 8.61 11.64
CA PHE A 126 7.25 8.96 12.27
C PHE A 126 8.04 7.74 12.72
N PHE A 127 7.35 6.75 13.30
CA PHE A 127 7.98 5.52 13.76
C PHE A 127 8.57 4.70 12.61
N GLU A 128 7.79 4.44 11.56
CA GLU A 128 8.22 3.67 10.38
C GLU A 128 9.29 4.41 9.58
N ALA A 129 9.19 5.74 9.44
CA ALA A 129 10.24 6.53 8.80
C ALA A 129 11.57 6.48 9.59
N GLY A 130 11.51 6.59 10.92
CA GLY A 130 12.68 6.46 11.78
C GLY A 130 13.32 5.08 11.68
N ALA A 131 12.50 4.02 11.72
CA ALA A 131 12.94 2.65 11.57
C ALA A 131 13.61 2.40 10.21
N LEU A 132 12.99 2.88 9.13
CA LEU A 132 13.52 2.73 7.77
C LEU A 132 14.89 3.40 7.65
N VAL A 133 15.03 4.65 8.09
CA VAL A 133 16.30 5.39 7.99
C VAL A 133 17.40 4.72 8.83
N TYR A 134 17.06 4.23 10.02
CA TYR A 134 18.00 3.52 10.88
C TYR A 134 18.45 2.18 10.27
N PHE A 135 17.52 1.37 9.77
CA PHE A 135 17.79 0.04 9.22
C PHE A 135 18.57 0.10 7.90
N THR A 136 18.12 0.94 6.99
CA THR A 136 18.72 1.04 5.66
C THR A 136 20.08 1.73 5.70
N GLY A 137 20.35 2.57 6.71
CA GLY A 137 21.57 3.37 6.78
C GLY A 137 21.73 4.29 5.58
N MET A 138 20.61 4.70 4.95
CA MET A 138 20.56 5.50 3.72
C MET A 138 21.18 6.90 3.85
N VAL A 139 21.33 7.39 5.08
CA VAL A 139 21.83 8.73 5.36
C VAL A 139 23.30 8.65 5.75
N SER A 140 24.15 9.22 4.89
CA SER A 140 25.58 9.34 5.14
C SER A 140 25.87 10.67 5.87
N GLY A 141 25.66 10.70 7.19
CA GLY A 141 25.97 11.87 8.03
C GLY A 141 25.14 11.94 9.32
N THR A 142 25.80 12.16 10.46
CA THR A 142 25.17 12.18 11.79
C THR A 142 24.29 13.40 12.09
N GLY A 143 24.42 14.48 11.32
CA GLY A 143 23.80 15.77 11.64
C GLY A 143 22.35 15.98 11.21
N LEU A 144 21.80 15.15 10.31
CA LEU A 144 20.52 15.46 9.63
C LEU A 144 19.57 14.27 9.46
N ILE A 145 19.84 13.14 10.12
CA ILE A 145 18.97 11.96 10.16
C ILE A 145 17.54 12.34 10.56
N ALA A 146 17.38 13.14 11.62
CA ALA A 146 16.06 13.59 12.08
C ALA A 146 15.30 14.41 11.03
N PHE A 147 16.02 15.16 10.19
CA PHE A 147 15.41 15.94 9.10
C PHE A 147 14.93 15.04 7.96
N THR A 148 15.72 14.02 7.58
CA THR A 148 15.31 13.02 6.58
C THR A 148 14.11 12.21 7.07
N VAL A 149 14.11 11.79 8.34
CA VAL A 149 12.96 11.11 8.98
C VAL A 149 11.71 11.99 8.92
N PHE A 150 11.85 13.28 9.25
CA PHE A 150 10.75 14.24 9.16
C PHE A 150 10.21 14.37 7.73
N GLN A 151 11.08 14.44 6.71
CA GLN A 151 10.67 14.52 5.30
C GLN A 151 9.88 13.27 4.85
N ILE A 152 10.36 12.08 5.18
CA ILE A 152 9.70 10.82 4.80
C ILE A 152 8.36 10.68 5.54
N ALA A 153 8.32 11.00 6.84
CA ALA A 153 7.08 11.00 7.61
C ALA A 153 6.06 12.00 7.03
N LEU A 154 6.53 13.18 6.62
CA LEU A 154 5.68 14.19 5.97
C LEU A 154 5.13 13.68 4.64
N GLY A 155 5.89 12.88 3.88
CA GLY A 155 5.42 12.18 2.69
C GLY A 155 4.20 11.30 2.96
N SER A 156 4.25 10.44 3.97
CA SER A 156 3.13 9.57 4.36
C SER A 156 1.93 10.38 4.87
N ILE A 157 2.16 11.47 5.59
CA ILE A 157 1.10 12.39 6.06
C ILE A 157 0.42 13.07 4.86
N LEU A 158 1.18 13.48 3.85
CA LEU A 158 0.62 14.02 2.60
C LEU A 158 -0.24 12.98 1.87
N LEU A 159 0.23 11.73 1.76
CA LEU A 159 -0.55 10.65 1.14
C LEU A 159 -1.87 10.41 1.87
N MET A 160 -1.90 10.51 3.20
CA MET A 160 -3.12 10.42 4.00
C MET A 160 -4.13 11.53 3.63
N PHE A 161 -3.69 12.79 3.51
CA PHE A 161 -4.57 13.88 3.07
C PHE A 161 -5.02 13.71 1.63
N MET A 162 -4.14 13.23 0.75
CA MET A 162 -4.49 12.94 -0.64
C MET A 162 -5.54 11.82 -0.74
N ASP A 163 -5.48 10.81 0.13
CA ASP A 163 -6.51 9.78 0.24
C ASP A 163 -7.87 10.35 0.67
N GLU A 164 -7.89 11.30 1.61
CA GLU A 164 -9.14 11.98 1.99
C GLU A 164 -9.73 12.78 0.83
N VAL A 165 -8.90 13.50 0.07
CA VAL A 165 -9.34 14.25 -1.10
C VAL A 165 -9.97 13.30 -2.12
N VAL A 166 -9.34 12.18 -2.44
CA VAL A 166 -9.89 11.21 -3.40
C VAL A 166 -11.16 10.55 -2.85
N SER A 167 -11.18 10.19 -1.57
CA SER A 167 -12.33 9.53 -0.94
C SER A 167 -13.57 10.44 -0.86
N LYS A 168 -13.38 11.76 -0.72
CA LYS A 168 -14.48 12.74 -0.61
C LYS A 168 -14.86 13.36 -1.96
N TRP A 169 -13.88 13.69 -2.80
CA TRP A 169 -14.06 14.44 -4.05
C TRP A 169 -13.83 13.61 -5.32
N GLY A 170 -13.08 12.52 -5.24
CA GLY A 170 -12.68 11.69 -6.36
C GLY A 170 -13.56 10.46 -6.59
N ILE A 171 -12.98 9.48 -7.27
CA ILE A 171 -13.56 8.17 -7.56
C ILE A 171 -12.85 7.11 -6.71
N GLY A 172 -13.59 6.38 -5.88
CA GLY A 172 -13.04 5.30 -5.04
C GLY A 172 -12.30 5.82 -3.80
N SER A 173 -11.29 5.06 -3.36
CA SER A 173 -10.38 5.44 -2.26
C SER A 173 -9.00 5.75 -2.83
N GLY A 174 -8.31 6.74 -2.26
CA GLY A 174 -6.95 7.09 -2.66
C GLY A 174 -5.95 5.96 -2.40
N ILE A 175 -6.07 5.20 -1.31
CA ILE A 175 -5.23 4.01 -1.05
C ILE A 175 -5.30 3.03 -2.24
N SER A 176 -6.51 2.70 -2.69
CA SER A 176 -6.70 1.80 -3.85
C SER A 176 -6.16 2.38 -5.15
N LEU A 177 -6.26 3.71 -5.32
CA LEU A 177 -5.72 4.43 -6.48
C LEU A 177 -4.19 4.39 -6.50
N PHE A 178 -3.53 4.59 -5.35
CA PHE A 178 -2.07 4.56 -5.24
C PHE A 178 -1.51 3.16 -5.46
N ILE A 179 -2.17 2.12 -4.92
CA ILE A 179 -1.81 0.72 -5.20
C ILE A 179 -1.94 0.42 -6.70
N ALA A 180 -3.09 0.76 -7.30
CA ALA A 180 -3.31 0.54 -8.72
C ALA A 180 -2.29 1.30 -9.59
N GLY A 181 -1.98 2.54 -9.24
CA GLY A 181 -0.96 3.36 -9.91
C GLY A 181 0.44 2.76 -9.80
N GLY A 182 0.87 2.37 -8.60
CA GLY A 182 2.17 1.78 -8.34
C GLY A 182 2.35 0.43 -9.04
N VAL A 183 1.37 -0.47 -8.94
CA VAL A 183 1.41 -1.77 -9.66
C VAL A 183 1.44 -1.56 -11.17
N SER A 184 0.64 -0.62 -11.70
CA SER A 184 0.64 -0.29 -13.12
C SER A 184 2.00 0.27 -13.57
N GLN A 185 2.62 1.13 -12.76
CA GLN A 185 3.96 1.65 -13.02
C GLN A 185 4.97 0.51 -13.09
N THR A 186 5.01 -0.41 -12.12
CA THR A 186 5.93 -1.56 -12.11
C THR A 186 5.76 -2.45 -13.34
N ILE A 187 4.52 -2.69 -13.77
CA ILE A 187 4.26 -3.48 -14.98
C ILE A 187 4.79 -2.74 -16.22
N ILE A 188 4.52 -1.44 -16.35
CA ILE A 188 4.95 -0.65 -17.51
C ILE A 188 6.48 -0.50 -17.54
N THR A 189 7.12 -0.17 -16.41
CA THR A 189 8.58 -0.03 -16.34
C THR A 189 9.28 -1.38 -16.52
N GLY A 190 8.77 -2.45 -15.90
CA GLY A 190 9.30 -3.80 -16.11
C GLY A 190 9.18 -4.30 -17.55
N SER A 191 8.16 -3.84 -18.30
CA SER A 191 7.90 -4.31 -19.66
C SER A 191 8.57 -3.45 -20.73
N ILE A 192 8.42 -2.12 -20.67
CA ILE A 192 8.66 -1.20 -21.79
C ILE A 192 9.88 -0.29 -21.56
N ASN A 193 10.50 -0.29 -20.37
CA ASN A 193 11.57 0.65 -20.05
C ASN A 193 12.76 0.58 -21.05
N PRO A 194 13.03 1.66 -21.80
CA PRO A 194 14.11 1.71 -22.80
C PRO A 194 15.47 2.08 -22.20
N MET A 195 15.57 2.29 -20.88
CA MET A 195 16.84 2.54 -20.22
C MET A 195 17.78 1.34 -20.34
N ARG A 196 19.08 1.62 -20.44
CA ARG A 196 20.13 0.61 -20.59
C ARG A 196 20.99 0.61 -19.35
N GLU A 197 21.13 -0.55 -18.74
CA GLU A 197 22.00 -0.78 -17.59
C GLU A 197 22.98 -1.90 -17.96
N ALA A 198 24.28 -1.65 -17.78
CA ALA A 198 25.36 -2.58 -18.19
C ALA A 198 25.25 -3.11 -19.65
N GLY A 199 24.69 -2.32 -20.57
CA GLY A 199 24.59 -2.67 -22.00
C GLY A 199 23.36 -3.49 -22.42
N LEU A 200 22.54 -3.95 -21.46
CA LEU A 200 21.21 -4.54 -21.72
C LEU A 200 20.10 -3.53 -21.41
N PHE A 201 18.99 -3.63 -22.13
CA PHE A 201 17.78 -2.90 -21.76
C PHE A 201 17.19 -3.47 -20.46
N VAL A 202 16.66 -2.59 -19.60
CA VAL A 202 16.00 -2.97 -18.35
C VAL A 202 14.62 -3.57 -18.61
N GLY A 203 13.88 -3.07 -19.61
CA GLY A 203 12.56 -3.59 -19.95
C GLY A 203 12.62 -4.97 -20.62
N ALA A 204 11.68 -5.85 -20.27
CA ALA A 204 11.58 -7.20 -20.84
C ALA A 204 11.39 -7.20 -22.38
N ILE A 205 10.61 -6.27 -22.93
CA ILE A 205 10.36 -6.20 -24.38
C ILE A 205 11.60 -5.69 -25.14
N PRO A 206 12.20 -4.53 -24.79
CA PRO A 206 13.40 -4.07 -25.49
C PRO A 206 14.60 -5.02 -25.34
N SER A 207 14.78 -5.67 -24.18
CA SER A 207 15.87 -6.64 -23.97
C SER A 207 15.69 -7.93 -24.76
N PHE A 208 14.45 -8.41 -24.90
CA PHE A 208 14.12 -9.52 -25.78
C PHE A 208 14.43 -9.20 -27.25
N ILE A 209 14.07 -7.99 -27.72
CA ILE A 209 14.40 -7.54 -29.08
C ILE A 209 15.92 -7.47 -29.27
N GLN A 210 16.65 -6.91 -28.31
CA GLN A 210 18.11 -6.80 -28.38
C GLN A 210 18.80 -8.17 -28.41
N THR A 211 18.37 -9.12 -27.58
CA THR A 211 18.94 -10.47 -27.53
C THR A 211 18.61 -11.26 -28.80
N MET A 212 17.39 -11.10 -29.33
CA MET A 212 17.00 -11.65 -30.63
C MET A 212 17.87 -11.08 -31.77
N MET A 213 18.13 -9.77 -31.78
CA MET A 213 19.04 -9.13 -32.75
C MET A 213 20.49 -9.59 -32.59
N ALA A 214 20.91 -9.94 -31.36
CA ALA A 214 22.24 -10.48 -31.06
C ALA A 214 22.36 -11.99 -31.33
N GLY A 215 21.32 -12.65 -31.83
CA GLY A 215 21.34 -14.06 -32.23
C GLY A 215 21.10 -15.07 -31.10
N SER A 216 20.76 -14.63 -29.88
CA SER A 216 20.41 -15.51 -28.76
C SER A 216 18.94 -15.32 -28.35
N MET A 217 18.10 -16.33 -28.61
CA MET A 217 16.70 -16.33 -28.17
C MET A 217 16.60 -16.77 -26.71
N ASN A 218 16.69 -15.81 -25.78
CA ASN A 218 16.48 -16.10 -24.36
C ASN A 218 15.00 -15.92 -23.97
N PHE A 219 14.23 -17.01 -24.03
CA PHE A 219 12.82 -17.02 -23.62
C PHE A 219 12.59 -16.74 -22.12
N ALA A 220 13.63 -16.85 -21.27
CA ALA A 220 13.49 -16.55 -19.85
C ALA A 220 13.15 -15.07 -19.58
N ILE A 221 13.53 -14.16 -20.49
CA ILE A 221 13.29 -12.72 -20.35
C ILE A 221 11.81 -12.36 -20.55
N ILE A 222 11.13 -13.05 -21.47
CA ILE A 222 9.72 -12.77 -21.81
C ILE A 222 8.72 -13.59 -20.99
N PHE A 223 9.19 -14.65 -20.33
CA PHE A 223 8.35 -15.54 -19.54
C PHE A 223 7.55 -14.83 -18.43
N PRO A 224 8.13 -13.91 -17.63
CA PRO A 224 7.37 -13.15 -16.63
C PRO A 224 6.24 -12.31 -17.24
N LEU A 225 6.47 -11.70 -18.40
CA LEU A 225 5.46 -10.89 -19.10
C LEU A 225 4.28 -11.74 -19.58
N ILE A 226 4.56 -12.91 -20.16
CA ILE A 226 3.53 -13.86 -20.57
C ILE A 226 2.75 -14.34 -19.34
N GLY A 227 3.43 -14.64 -18.24
CA GLY A 227 2.80 -14.99 -16.97
C GLY A 227 1.87 -13.91 -16.45
N THR A 228 2.30 -12.64 -16.44
CA THR A 228 1.46 -11.51 -16.03
C THR A 228 0.22 -11.37 -16.90
N ILE A 229 0.34 -11.52 -18.23
CA ILE A 229 -0.80 -11.46 -19.16
C ILE A 229 -1.78 -12.61 -18.90
N LEU A 230 -1.28 -13.83 -18.72
CA LEU A 230 -2.11 -15.00 -18.45
C LEU A 230 -2.87 -14.82 -17.14
N ILE A 231 -2.19 -14.45 -16.06
CA ILE A 231 -2.82 -14.20 -14.76
C ILE A 231 -3.85 -13.07 -14.88
N PHE A 232 -3.53 -11.98 -15.57
CA PHE A 232 -4.46 -10.89 -15.80
C PHE A 232 -5.75 -11.36 -16.49
N LEU A 233 -5.66 -12.17 -17.55
CA LEU A 233 -6.83 -12.71 -18.26
C LEU A 233 -7.66 -13.63 -17.37
N VAL A 234 -7.01 -14.53 -16.61
CA VAL A 234 -7.69 -15.44 -15.69
C VAL A 234 -8.39 -14.66 -14.58
N THR A 235 -7.72 -13.70 -13.95
CA THR A 235 -8.30 -12.87 -12.89
C THR A 235 -9.42 -11.97 -13.41
N ALA A 236 -9.28 -11.38 -14.60
CA ALA A 236 -10.33 -10.57 -15.21
C ALA A 236 -11.58 -11.41 -15.55
N PHE A 237 -11.39 -12.63 -16.04
CA PHE A 237 -12.49 -13.58 -16.26
C PHE A 237 -13.20 -13.91 -14.94
N CYS A 238 -12.44 -14.28 -13.91
CA CYS A 238 -12.94 -14.60 -12.58
C CYS A 238 -13.72 -13.45 -11.92
N GLU A 239 -13.21 -12.20 -11.96
CA GLU A 239 -13.91 -11.03 -11.39
C GLU A 239 -15.16 -10.64 -12.20
N SER A 240 -15.23 -10.99 -13.49
CA SER A 240 -16.41 -10.75 -14.32
C SER A 240 -17.59 -11.68 -14.02
N MET A 241 -17.35 -12.81 -13.33
CA MET A 241 -18.38 -13.81 -13.02
C MET A 241 -19.40 -13.25 -12.01
N ARG A 242 -20.69 -13.33 -12.40
CA ARG A 242 -21.82 -12.91 -11.56
C ARG A 242 -22.84 -14.03 -11.50
N LEU A 243 -23.26 -14.34 -10.28
CA LEU A 243 -24.36 -15.25 -10.00
C LEU A 243 -25.65 -14.43 -9.91
N GLU A 244 -26.52 -14.56 -10.91
CA GLU A 244 -27.83 -13.91 -10.90
C GLU A 244 -28.84 -14.77 -10.14
N ILE A 245 -29.24 -14.35 -8.95
CA ILE A 245 -30.33 -15.00 -8.21
C ILE A 245 -31.66 -14.38 -8.67
N PRO A 246 -32.61 -15.19 -9.18
CA PRO A 246 -33.94 -14.69 -9.52
C PRO A 246 -34.70 -14.33 -8.23
N LEU A 247 -35.21 -13.11 -8.16
CA LEU A 247 -36.07 -12.63 -7.08
C LEU A 247 -37.48 -12.41 -7.62
N SER A 248 -38.46 -13.01 -6.98
CA SER A 248 -39.87 -12.67 -7.16
C SER A 248 -40.30 -11.68 -6.08
N TYR A 249 -40.78 -10.49 -6.47
CA TYR A 249 -41.31 -9.54 -5.51
C TYR A 249 -42.69 -9.99 -5.02
N GLY A 250 -42.83 -10.31 -3.73
CA GLY A 250 -44.08 -10.83 -3.16
C GLY A 250 -45.27 -9.86 -3.22
N GLY A 251 -45.01 -8.55 -3.42
CA GLY A 251 -46.06 -7.52 -3.46
C GLY A 251 -46.76 -7.32 -4.81
N VAL A 252 -46.18 -7.77 -5.92
CA VAL A 252 -46.76 -7.58 -7.27
C VAL A 252 -46.52 -8.81 -8.14
N ARG A 253 -47.60 -9.48 -8.55
CA ARG A 253 -47.52 -10.62 -9.49
C ARG A 253 -46.92 -10.16 -10.83
N GLY A 254 -45.92 -10.89 -11.31
CA GLY A 254 -45.33 -10.71 -12.64
C GLY A 254 -44.08 -9.83 -12.71
N ILE A 255 -43.70 -9.14 -11.61
CA ILE A 255 -42.43 -8.41 -11.55
C ILE A 255 -41.39 -9.32 -10.90
N GLY A 256 -40.48 -9.83 -11.73
CA GLY A 256 -39.27 -10.53 -11.30
C GLY A 256 -38.04 -9.63 -11.52
N GLY A 257 -37.15 -9.58 -10.54
CA GLY A 257 -35.84 -8.97 -10.66
C GLY A 257 -34.75 -10.05 -10.67
N ARG A 258 -33.59 -9.76 -11.26
CA ARG A 258 -32.38 -10.57 -11.05
C ARG A 258 -31.44 -9.78 -10.16
N PHE A 259 -30.99 -10.38 -9.06
CA PHE A 259 -30.00 -9.78 -8.20
C PHE A 259 -28.63 -10.37 -8.53
N PRO A 260 -27.73 -9.61 -9.19
CA PRO A 260 -26.41 -10.10 -9.52
C PRO A 260 -25.51 -10.06 -8.28
N LEU A 261 -25.16 -11.22 -7.75
CA LEU A 261 -24.09 -11.38 -6.78
C LEU A 261 -22.77 -11.56 -7.51
N LYS A 262 -21.75 -10.78 -7.18
CA LYS A 262 -20.38 -11.07 -7.64
C LYS A 262 -19.96 -12.42 -7.09
N PHE A 263 -19.36 -13.27 -7.94
CA PHE A 263 -18.85 -14.58 -7.50
C PHE A 263 -17.79 -14.41 -6.40
N PHE A 264 -16.88 -13.44 -6.58
CA PHE A 264 -15.98 -12.98 -5.53
C PHE A 264 -16.64 -11.87 -4.71
N TYR A 265 -17.46 -12.25 -3.73
CA TYR A 265 -18.26 -11.33 -2.91
C TYR A 265 -17.42 -10.26 -2.19
N VAL A 266 -16.24 -10.63 -1.67
CA VAL A 266 -15.33 -9.71 -0.95
C VAL A 266 -14.16 -9.22 -1.82
N SER A 267 -14.13 -9.63 -3.10
CA SER A 267 -13.09 -9.30 -4.09
C SER A 267 -11.66 -9.43 -3.51
N ASN A 268 -10.91 -8.33 -3.45
CA ASN A 268 -9.49 -8.27 -3.13
C ASN A 268 -9.16 -7.74 -1.71
N ILE A 269 -10.14 -7.26 -0.94
CA ILE A 269 -9.88 -6.65 0.39
C ILE A 269 -9.21 -7.62 1.37
N PRO A 270 -9.66 -8.88 1.57
CA PRO A 270 -9.06 -9.78 2.55
C PRO A 270 -7.61 -10.14 2.20
N VAL A 271 -7.32 -10.32 0.91
CA VAL A 271 -5.98 -10.63 0.42
C VAL A 271 -5.04 -9.46 0.67
N ILE A 272 -5.50 -8.22 0.41
CA ILE A 272 -4.73 -7.01 0.67
C ILE A 272 -4.44 -6.87 2.18
N LEU A 273 -5.44 -7.09 3.03
CA LEU A 273 -5.27 -7.02 4.49
C LEU A 273 -4.25 -8.06 4.99
N ALA A 274 -4.33 -9.31 4.51
CA ALA A 274 -3.39 -10.36 4.87
C ALA A 274 -1.95 -10.04 4.39
N ALA A 275 -1.80 -9.58 3.14
CA ALA A 275 -0.50 -9.24 2.58
C ALA A 275 0.14 -8.04 3.29
N ALA A 276 -0.65 -7.00 3.60
CA ALA A 276 -0.18 -5.86 4.36
C ALA A 276 0.19 -6.21 5.80
N LEU A 277 -0.60 -7.06 6.47
CA LEU A 277 -0.28 -7.58 7.81
C LEU A 277 1.06 -8.34 7.78
N LEU A 278 1.24 -9.23 6.82
CA LEU A 278 2.46 -10.02 6.65
C LEU A 278 3.68 -9.12 6.39
N ALA A 279 3.52 -8.12 5.53
CA ALA A 279 4.56 -7.16 5.21
C ALA A 279 4.95 -6.31 6.44
N ASN A 280 3.96 -5.85 7.20
CA ASN A 280 4.20 -5.16 8.46
C ASN A 280 5.01 -6.04 9.41
N ILE A 281 4.56 -7.28 9.67
CA ILE A 281 5.26 -8.19 10.58
C ILE A 281 6.73 -8.38 10.15
N ARG A 282 6.99 -8.59 8.86
CA ARG A 282 8.36 -8.71 8.32
C ARG A 282 9.19 -7.44 8.54
N MET A 283 8.59 -6.27 8.40
CA MET A 283 9.27 -4.99 8.68
C MET A 283 9.61 -4.86 10.17
N TRP A 284 8.67 -5.23 11.06
CA TRP A 284 8.90 -5.22 12.51
C TRP A 284 9.96 -6.23 12.96
N THR A 285 10.00 -7.43 12.35
CA THR A 285 11.05 -8.42 12.66
C THR A 285 12.41 -7.95 12.17
N GLY A 286 12.49 -7.36 10.99
CA GLY A 286 13.72 -6.75 10.46
C GLY A 286 14.23 -5.60 11.34
N LEU A 287 13.32 -4.77 11.88
CA LEU A 287 13.65 -3.67 12.80
C LEU A 287 14.33 -4.17 14.08
N VAL A 288 13.86 -5.30 14.62
CA VAL A 288 14.39 -5.91 15.84
C VAL A 288 15.72 -6.66 15.59
N GLY A 289 16.19 -6.71 14.34
CA GLY A 289 17.45 -7.33 13.96
C GLY A 289 17.35 -8.85 13.80
N VAL A 290 16.16 -9.35 13.48
CA VAL A 290 15.90 -10.78 13.29
C VAL A 290 15.38 -10.99 11.88
N ASP A 291 16.23 -11.56 11.02
CA ASP A 291 15.79 -12.10 9.75
C ASP A 291 15.10 -13.45 10.01
N ILE A 292 13.82 -13.55 9.63
CA ILE A 292 13.01 -14.77 9.77
C ILE A 292 13.66 -15.96 9.02
N SER A 293 14.44 -15.68 7.98
CA SER A 293 15.19 -16.67 7.18
C SER A 293 16.60 -16.97 7.70
N ASN A 294 17.22 -16.11 8.51
CA ASN A 294 18.58 -16.30 9.02
C ASN A 294 18.77 -15.65 10.41
N PRO A 295 18.38 -16.33 11.50
CA PRO A 295 18.42 -15.74 12.84
C PRO A 295 19.87 -15.54 13.34
N PRO A 296 20.15 -14.46 14.09
CA PRO A 296 21.43 -14.29 14.78
C PRO A 296 21.65 -15.37 15.86
N ALA A 297 22.90 -15.74 16.11
CA ALA A 297 23.26 -16.79 17.08
C ALA A 297 22.99 -16.39 18.56
N ASP A 298 23.02 -15.09 18.88
CA ASP A 298 22.76 -14.56 20.22
C ASP A 298 21.55 -13.61 20.18
N MET A 299 20.36 -14.14 20.47
CA MET A 299 19.12 -13.35 20.50
C MET A 299 18.82 -12.83 21.92
N SER A 300 18.64 -11.51 22.05
CA SER A 300 18.05 -10.91 23.26
C SER A 300 16.61 -11.41 23.49
N MET A 301 16.10 -11.29 24.73
CA MET A 301 14.75 -11.75 25.09
C MET A 301 13.65 -11.17 24.18
N ILE A 302 13.80 -9.90 23.77
CA ILE A 302 12.85 -9.21 22.87
C ILE A 302 12.96 -9.77 21.44
N GLN A 303 14.18 -10.06 20.97
CA GLN A 303 14.43 -10.66 19.66
C GLN A 303 13.83 -12.07 19.53
N ASN A 304 13.93 -12.89 20.57
CA ASN A 304 13.32 -14.23 20.58
C ASN A 304 11.79 -14.18 20.52
N ILE A 305 11.15 -13.25 21.26
CA ILE A 305 9.69 -13.08 21.24
C ILE A 305 9.22 -12.65 19.84
N VAL A 306 9.92 -11.68 19.24
CA VAL A 306 9.58 -11.17 17.90
C VAL A 306 9.85 -12.21 16.82
N PHE A 307 10.91 -13.02 16.96
CA PHE A 307 11.19 -14.16 16.07
C PHE A 307 10.11 -15.23 16.12
N GLN A 308 9.68 -15.64 17.32
CA GLN A 308 8.66 -16.68 17.50
C GLN A 308 7.31 -16.24 16.94
N ILE A 309 6.89 -15.00 17.25
CA ILE A 309 5.65 -14.42 16.69
C ILE A 309 5.75 -14.28 15.17
N GLY A 310 6.90 -13.77 14.68
CA GLY A 310 7.16 -13.63 13.26
C GLY A 310 7.07 -14.97 12.52
N ARG A 311 7.76 -16.00 13.02
CA ARG A 311 7.80 -17.36 12.44
C ARG A 311 6.44 -18.05 12.46
N HIS A 312 5.71 -18.03 13.57
CA HIS A 312 4.37 -18.64 13.62
C HIS A 312 3.39 -18.01 12.62
N ILE A 313 3.49 -16.71 12.38
CA ILE A 313 2.59 -16.02 11.45
C ILE A 313 3.06 -16.10 9.98
N THR A 314 4.37 -16.13 9.71
CA THR A 314 4.90 -16.19 8.32
C THR A 314 5.11 -17.60 7.77
N VAL A 315 5.45 -18.57 8.61
CA VAL A 315 5.85 -19.93 8.19
C VAL A 315 4.76 -20.96 8.51
N GLY A 316 3.80 -20.64 9.40
CA GLY A 316 2.63 -21.48 9.64
C GLY A 316 2.95 -22.81 10.33
N GLU A 317 3.83 -22.79 11.33
CA GLU A 317 3.93 -23.86 12.34
C GLU A 317 3.09 -23.51 13.56
#